data_AF-A0A095Y0F0-F1
#
_entry.id   AF-A0A095Y0F0-F1
#
_cell.length_a   1.000
_cell.length_b   1.000
_cell.length_c   1.000
_cell.angle_alpha   90.00
_cell.angle_beta   90.00
_cell.angle_gamma   90.00
#
_symmetry.space_group_name_H-M   'P 1'
#
loop_
_entity.id
_entity.type
_entity.pdbx_description
1 polymer ?
#
loop_
_entity_poly.entity_id
_entity_poly.type
_entity_poly.pdbx_seq_one_letter_code
_entity_poly.pdbx_strand_id
1 'polypeptide(L)'
;MASVQAYYKVNKKLNHVDWDIEAAEKGGYSCFMEKEIFEQPTGIKATLERRLDKDGKIVLDSIKMTKEDLENINRIYIVACGTAYNAGVLGKTAMQRLTSQETLQSQ
;
A
#
# COMPACT_ATOMS: atom_id res chain seq x y z
N MET A 1 24.16 -40.14 18.65
CA MET A 1 24.88 -38.87 18.81
C MET A 1 24.23 -37.85 17.89
N ALA A 2 23.45 -36.92 18.44
CA ALA A 2 22.77 -35.89 17.65
C ALA A 2 23.78 -34.80 17.26
N SER A 3 23.94 -34.59 15.97
CA SER A 3 24.77 -33.53 15.38
C SER A 3 24.14 -32.16 15.65
N VAL A 4 24.80 -31.35 16.48
CA VAL A 4 24.42 -29.96 16.74
C VAL A 4 24.76 -29.12 15.51
N GLN A 5 23.77 -28.42 14.97
CA GLN A 5 23.89 -27.57 13.79
C GLN A 5 24.57 -26.25 14.18
N ALA A 6 25.67 -25.91 13.51
CA ALA A 6 26.45 -24.70 13.80
C ALA A 6 25.64 -23.43 13.47
N TYR A 7 25.57 -22.51 14.43
CA TYR A 7 24.95 -21.19 14.24
C TYR A 7 25.88 -20.27 13.45
N TYR A 8 25.39 -19.66 12.37
CA TYR A 8 26.12 -18.66 11.57
C TYR A 8 25.74 -17.23 12.00
N LYS A 9 26.76 -16.37 12.16
CA LYS A 9 26.59 -14.98 12.58
C LYS A 9 25.94 -14.15 11.47
N VAL A 10 24.70 -13.69 11.69
CA VAL A 10 23.99 -12.78 10.78
C VAL A 10 24.36 -11.33 11.11
N ASN A 11 25.02 -10.63 10.18
CA ASN A 11 25.25 -9.19 10.28
C ASN A 11 24.03 -8.43 9.73
N LYS A 12 23.26 -7.79 10.60
CA LYS A 12 22.16 -6.91 10.20
C LYS A 12 22.68 -5.51 9.91
N LYS A 13 22.27 -4.90 8.80
CA LYS A 13 22.50 -3.47 8.55
C LYS A 13 21.66 -2.66 9.53
N LEU A 14 22.27 -1.66 10.15
CA LEU A 14 21.58 -0.65 10.95
C LEU A 14 20.83 0.29 10.00
N ASN A 15 19.52 0.40 10.19
CA ASN A 15 18.68 1.36 9.49
C ASN A 15 18.27 2.45 10.48
N HIS A 16 18.51 3.71 10.12
CA HIS A 16 18.00 4.86 10.86
C HIS A 16 16.55 5.10 10.44
N VAL A 17 15.69 5.43 11.40
CA VAL A 17 14.26 5.67 11.16
C VAL A 17 14.01 7.17 11.31
N ASP A 18 13.79 7.86 10.18
CA ASP A 18 13.57 9.31 10.13
C ASP A 18 12.09 9.67 10.36
N TRP A 19 11.47 9.07 11.38
CA TRP A 19 10.07 9.37 11.69
C TRP A 19 9.96 10.76 12.32
N ASP A 20 9.02 11.54 11.79
CA ASP A 20 8.67 12.85 12.33
C ASP A 20 7.78 12.66 13.57
N ILE A 21 8.23 13.18 14.71
CA ILE A 21 7.49 13.13 15.97
C ILE A 21 6.17 13.91 15.84
N GLU A 22 6.15 14.98 15.04
CA GLU A 22 4.99 15.83 14.83
C GLU A 22 3.83 15.05 14.17
N ALA A 23 4.17 14.04 13.35
CA ALA A 23 3.18 13.14 12.76
C ALA A 23 2.43 12.31 13.83
N ALA A 24 3.08 12.02 14.96
CA ALA A 24 2.50 11.26 16.07
C ALA A 24 1.76 12.13 17.10
N GLU A 25 1.76 13.46 16.94
CA GLU A 25 1.08 14.38 17.86
C GLU A 25 -0.37 14.66 17.45
N LYS A 26 -1.21 15.12 18.40
CA LYS A 26 -2.60 15.51 18.08
C LYS A 26 -2.71 16.83 17.31
N GLY A 27 -1.65 17.64 17.22
CA GLY A 27 -1.65 18.88 16.43
C GLY A 27 -2.77 19.88 16.77
N GLY A 28 -3.27 19.89 18.01
CA GLY A 28 -4.36 20.77 18.45
C GLY A 28 -5.78 20.18 18.34
N TYR A 29 -5.96 18.97 17.80
CA TYR A 29 -7.26 18.29 17.74
C TYR A 29 -7.62 17.58 19.06
N SER A 30 -8.92 17.34 19.29
CA SER A 30 -9.41 16.71 20.53
C SER A 30 -8.97 15.25 20.65
N CYS A 31 -8.98 14.52 19.54
CA CYS A 31 -8.58 13.12 19.43
C CYS A 31 -7.91 12.83 18.08
N PHE A 32 -7.19 11.72 17.98
CA PHE A 32 -6.48 11.31 16.76
C PHE A 32 -7.43 11.05 15.59
N MET A 33 -8.60 10.46 15.84
CA MET A 33 -9.57 10.22 14.77
C MET A 33 -10.05 11.52 14.11
N GLU A 34 -10.25 12.58 14.90
CA GLU A 34 -10.60 13.90 14.38
C GLU A 34 -9.46 14.44 13.50
N LYS A 35 -8.22 14.44 14.02
CA LYS A 35 -7.02 14.81 13.25
C LYS A 35 -6.96 14.06 11.92
N GLU A 36 -7.02 12.72 11.94
CA GLU A 36 -6.91 11.86 10.76
C GLU A 36 -8.02 12.11 9.73
N ILE A 37 -9.24 12.44 10.17
CA ILE A 37 -10.33 12.84 9.27
C ILE A 37 -10.01 14.17 8.57
N PHE A 38 -9.52 15.17 9.30
CA PHE A 38 -9.15 16.46 8.73
C PHE A 38 -7.90 16.40 7.85
N GLU A 39 -7.01 15.44 8.08
CA GLU A 39 -5.78 15.24 7.30
C GLU A 39 -6.00 14.48 5.98
N GLN A 40 -7.18 13.91 5.74
CA GLN A 40 -7.48 13.15 4.51
C GLN A 40 -7.13 13.89 3.21
N PRO A 41 -7.39 15.21 3.04
CA PRO A 41 -7.01 15.92 1.80
C PRO A 41 -5.50 15.87 1.55
N THR A 42 -4.70 16.08 2.60
CA THR A 42 -3.24 16.01 2.54
C THR A 42 -2.78 14.58 2.30
N GLY A 43 -3.40 13.59 2.96
CA GLY A 43 -3.09 12.17 2.77
C GLY A 43 -3.35 11.68 1.34
N ILE A 44 -4.46 12.10 0.72
CA ILE A 44 -4.78 11.80 -0.67
C ILE A 44 -3.75 12.44 -1.60
N LYS A 45 -3.45 13.73 -1.41
CA LYS A 45 -2.44 14.46 -2.20
C LYS A 45 -1.08 13.76 -2.14
N ALA A 46 -0.59 13.46 -0.94
CA ALA A 46 0.68 12.77 -0.74
C ALA A 46 0.71 11.36 -1.35
N THR A 47 -0.43 10.68 -1.40
CA THR A 47 -0.57 9.37 -2.05
C THR A 47 -0.45 9.48 -3.57
N LEU A 48 -1.06 10.50 -4.17
CA LEU A 48 -1.05 10.72 -5.62
C LEU A 48 0.29 11.30 -6.12
N GLU A 49 0.88 12.26 -5.41
CA GLU A 49 2.13 12.92 -5.83
C GLU A 49 3.28 11.95 -6.03
N ARG A 50 3.31 10.84 -5.28
CA ARG A 50 4.33 9.79 -5.45
C ARG A 50 4.18 8.95 -6.73
N ARG A 51 3.08 9.15 -7.45
CA ARG A 51 2.68 8.37 -8.64
C ARG A 51 2.37 9.24 -9.84
N LEU A 52 2.68 10.54 -9.79
CA LEU A 52 2.47 11.48 -10.89
C LEU A 52 3.80 12.15 -11.27
N ASP A 53 4.05 12.33 -12.57
CA ASP A 53 5.15 13.17 -13.04
C ASP A 53 4.79 14.67 -13.00
N LYS A 54 5.72 15.53 -13.45
CA LYS A 54 5.56 16.99 -13.49
C LYS A 54 4.41 17.45 -14.41
N ASP A 55 4.01 16.61 -15.36
CA ASP A 55 2.92 16.87 -16.30
C ASP A 55 1.59 16.23 -15.84
N GLY A 56 1.58 15.59 -14.66
CA GLY A 56 0.41 14.93 -14.10
C GLY A 56 0.10 13.56 -14.71
N LYS A 57 1.05 12.92 -15.41
CA LYS A 57 0.88 11.55 -15.92
C LYS A 57 1.22 10.53 -14.85
N ILE A 58 0.53 9.40 -14.89
CA ILE A 58 0.74 8.31 -13.94
C ILE A 58 2.10 7.64 -14.19
N VAL A 59 2.88 7.51 -13.12
CA VAL A 59 4.20 6.88 -13.10
C VAL A 59 4.22 5.79 -12.03
N LEU A 60 4.49 4.56 -12.45
CA LEU A 60 4.50 3.35 -11.62
C LEU A 60 5.89 2.70 -11.57
N ASP A 61 6.96 3.49 -11.40
CA ASP A 61 8.37 3.05 -11.56
C ASP A 61 8.79 1.84 -10.71
N SER A 62 8.12 1.62 -9.58
CA SER A 62 8.37 0.46 -8.72
C SER A 62 7.72 -0.85 -9.23
N ILE A 63 6.83 -0.77 -10.23
CA ILE A 63 6.08 -1.90 -10.78
C ILE A 63 6.66 -2.22 -12.16
N LYS A 64 7.40 -3.33 -12.24
CA LYS A 64 8.06 -3.80 -13.46
C LYS A 64 7.20 -4.83 -14.19
N MET A 65 5.98 -4.44 -14.55
CA MET A 65 5.08 -5.30 -15.32
C MET A 65 4.98 -4.77 -16.74
N THR A 66 5.12 -5.66 -17.71
CA THR A 66 4.88 -5.33 -19.11
C THR A 66 3.38 -5.33 -19.39
N LYS A 67 2.99 -4.79 -20.54
CA LYS A 67 1.60 -4.86 -21.00
C LYS A 67 1.15 -6.32 -21.17
N GLU A 68 2.02 -7.18 -21.69
CA GLU A 68 1.76 -8.61 -21.88
C GLU A 68 1.52 -9.31 -20.52
N ASP A 69 2.28 -8.98 -19.49
CA ASP A 69 2.06 -9.52 -18.14
C ASP A 69 0.65 -9.18 -17.63
N LEU A 70 0.19 -7.95 -17.88
CA LEU A 70 -1.14 -7.49 -17.47
C LEU A 70 -2.28 -8.13 -18.28
N GLU A 71 -2.07 -8.33 -19.58
CA GLU A 71 -3.03 -9.01 -20.47
C GLU A 71 -3.18 -10.50 -20.15
N ASN A 72 -2.10 -11.13 -19.68
CA ASN A 72 -2.09 -12.54 -19.27
C ASN A 72 -2.64 -12.80 -17.86
N ILE A 73 -2.96 -11.76 -17.09
CA ILE A 73 -3.76 -11.93 -15.88
C ILE A 73 -5.16 -12.35 -16.34
N ASN A 74 -5.78 -13.31 -15.66
CA ASN A 74 -7.20 -13.64 -15.86
C ASN A 74 -8.02 -13.37 -14.61
N ARG A 75 -7.35 -13.31 -13.45
CA ARG A 75 -7.98 -13.17 -12.13
C ARG A 75 -7.18 -12.28 -11.20
N ILE A 76 -7.89 -11.44 -10.45
CA ILE A 76 -7.34 -10.61 -9.38
C ILE A 76 -7.99 -11.04 -8.06
N TYR A 77 -7.20 -11.34 -7.04
CA TYR A 77 -7.67 -11.69 -5.70
C TYR A 77 -7.34 -10.55 -4.72
N ILE A 78 -8.35 -10.00 -4.07
CA ILE A 78 -8.20 -8.99 -3.01
C ILE A 78 -8.41 -9.68 -1.66
N VAL A 79 -7.36 -9.71 -0.83
CA VAL A 79 -7.37 -10.32 0.51
C VAL A 79 -7.13 -9.22 1.54
N ALA A 80 -8.11 -8.97 2.41
CA ALA A 80 -8.03 -7.94 3.44
C ALA A 80 -9.07 -8.15 4.54
N CYS A 81 -8.85 -7.54 5.72
CA CYS A 81 -9.76 -7.60 6.85
C CYS A 81 -10.25 -6.20 7.29
N GLY A 82 -11.37 -6.14 8.01
CA GLY A 82 -11.90 -4.90 8.59
C GLY A 82 -12.10 -3.77 7.58
N THR A 83 -11.65 -2.55 7.91
CA THR A 83 -11.77 -1.38 7.03
C THR A 83 -11.05 -1.57 5.69
N ALA A 84 -9.95 -2.33 5.66
CA ALA A 84 -9.24 -2.63 4.41
C ALA A 84 -10.06 -3.55 3.49
N TYR A 85 -10.86 -4.47 4.06
CA TYR A 85 -11.84 -5.24 3.28
C TYR A 85 -12.87 -4.32 2.63
N ASN A 86 -13.39 -3.34 3.37
CA ASN A 86 -14.37 -2.40 2.82
C ASN A 86 -13.79 -1.56 1.66
N ALA A 87 -12.54 -1.11 1.78
CA ALA A 87 -11.83 -0.47 0.67
C ALA A 87 -11.65 -1.43 -0.53
N GLY A 88 -11.39 -2.71 -0.25
CA GLY A 88 -11.32 -3.79 -1.24
C GLY A 88 -12.60 -3.99 -2.05
N VAL A 89 -13.79 -3.82 -1.44
CA VAL A 89 -15.08 -3.92 -2.15
C VAL A 89 -15.22 -2.83 -3.21
N LEU A 90 -14.85 -1.61 -2.86
CA LEU A 90 -14.80 -0.46 -3.78
C LEU A 90 -13.75 -0.71 -4.88
N GLY A 91 -12.55 -1.17 -4.48
CA GLY A 91 -11.46 -1.50 -5.39
C GLY A 91 -11.85 -2.58 -6.41
N LYS A 92 -12.50 -3.65 -5.97
CA LYS A 92 -13.03 -4.71 -6.84
C LYS A 92 -13.93 -4.14 -7.92
N THR A 93 -14.89 -3.30 -7.53
CA THR A 93 -15.84 -2.70 -8.46
C THR A 93 -15.13 -1.82 -9.50
N ALA A 94 -14.16 -1.00 -9.05
CA ALA A 94 -13.34 -0.19 -9.96
C ALA A 94 -12.52 -1.05 -10.93
N MET A 95 -11.86 -2.10 -10.44
CA MET A 95 -11.06 -3.01 -11.27
C MET A 95 -11.90 -3.73 -12.32
N GLN A 96 -13.09 -4.23 -11.94
CA GLN A 96 -14.01 -4.88 -12.88
C GLN A 96 -14.53 -3.92 -13.96
N ARG A 97 -14.65 -2.63 -13.64
CA ARG A 97 -15.11 -1.62 -14.61
C ARG A 97 -14.00 -1.18 -15.56
N LEU A 98 -12.77 -1.07 -15.06
CA LEU A 98 -11.63 -0.52 -15.81
C LEU A 98 -10.84 -1.58 -16.56
N THR A 99 -11.01 -2.86 -16.19
CA THR A 99 -10.28 -3.98 -16.77
C THR A 99 -11.26 -5.06 -17.19
N SER A 100 -10.87 -5.91 -18.13
CA SER A 100 -11.64 -7.10 -18.50
C SER A 100 -11.37 -8.32 -17.60
N GLN A 101 -10.81 -8.09 -16.41
CA GLN A 101 -10.33 -9.14 -15.51
C GLN A 101 -11.36 -9.57 -14.47
N GLU A 102 -11.46 -10.87 -14.24
CA GLU A 102 -12.31 -11.40 -13.16
C GLU A 102 -11.69 -11.02 -11.81
N THR A 103 -12.38 -10.20 -11.01
CA THR A 103 -11.88 -9.79 -9.68
C THR A 103 -12.69 -10.42 -8.55
N LEU A 104 -11.99 -11.12 -7.67
CA LEU A 104 -12.52 -11.86 -6.52
C LEU A 104 -12.02 -11.21 -5.21
N GLN A 105 -12.80 -11.36 -4.15
CA GLN A 105 -12.48 -10.79 -2.85
C GLN A 105 -12.71 -11.81 -1.74
N SER A 106 -11.76 -11.89 -0.80
CA SER A 106 -11.84 -12.72 0.40
C SER A 106 -11.55 -11.92 1.66
N GLN A 107 -12.12 -12.37 2.77
CA GLN A 107 -11.82 -11.87 4.13
C GLN A 107 -10.59 -12.54 4.71
#